data_AF-A0A9N8KUD4-F1
#
_entry.id   AF-A0A9N8KUD4-F1
#
_cell.length_a   1.000
_cell.length_b   1.000
_cell.length_c   1.000
_cell.angle_alpha   90.00
_cell.angle_beta   90.00
_cell.angle_gamma   90.00
#
_symmetry.space_group_name_H-M   'P 1'
#
loop_
_entity.id
_entity.type
_entity.pdbx_description
1 polymer ?
#
loop_
_entity_poly.entity_id
_entity_poly.type
_entity_poly.pdbx_seq_one_letter_code
_entity_poly.pdbx_strand_id
1 'polypeptide(L)'
;MSETMFAQALMSGLEKRPSRLSSDHVSDPRKYPAQAPYTLPKPVHPFPRRQRPTAGQQPQTVNVTLKPLKGSDQLDLQAQSPNTTVLDLKTQYAQKFSLDKTKIKLLLNKRPCTDLKTLKDVLSDPLPTNADFSVMLLAGASTPSQASTPAPASPVVKPEDTQKLPPDSAPFSEHAQAEAEALPHAHDTAAQMLQSDEFWADLKDFLVQRLRDESQGERLVTLFRQAST
;
A
#
# COMPACT_ATOMS: atom_id res chain seq x y z
N MET A 1 -53.52 33.49 -23.86
CA MET A 1 -52.79 32.59 -24.79
C MET A 1 -52.79 31.22 -24.15
N SER A 2 -53.47 30.26 -24.77
CA SER A 2 -53.92 29.01 -24.16
C SER A 2 -52.82 27.94 -24.08
N GLU A 3 -52.88 27.07 -23.07
CA GLU A 3 -52.01 25.89 -22.90
C GLU A 3 -51.95 25.02 -24.16
N THR A 4 -53.03 25.00 -24.96
CA THR A 4 -53.09 24.30 -26.25
C THR A 4 -52.11 24.87 -27.28
N MET A 5 -51.89 26.19 -27.33
CA MET A 5 -50.89 26.79 -28.22
C MET A 5 -49.46 26.48 -27.76
N PHE A 6 -49.23 26.42 -26.44
CA PHE A 6 -47.95 25.98 -25.89
C PHE A 6 -47.67 24.51 -26.22
N ALA A 7 -48.67 23.63 -26.04
CA ALA A 7 -48.54 22.20 -26.35
C ALA A 7 -48.27 21.97 -27.85
N GLN A 8 -48.97 22.69 -28.74
CA GLN A 8 -48.73 22.62 -30.18
C GLN A 8 -47.31 23.12 -30.55
N ALA A 9 -46.87 24.24 -29.96
CA ALA A 9 -45.52 24.76 -30.17
C ALA A 9 -44.45 23.77 -29.67
N LEU A 10 -44.64 23.17 -28.49
CA LEU A 10 -43.74 22.18 -27.91
C LEU A 10 -43.67 20.92 -28.77
N MET A 11 -44.80 20.38 -29.20
CA MET A 11 -44.83 19.18 -30.04
C MET A 11 -44.15 19.42 -31.39
N SER A 12 -44.42 20.58 -32.02
CA SER A 12 -43.71 20.99 -33.25
C SER A 12 -42.19 21.16 -33.06
N GLY A 13 -41.76 21.51 -31.83
CA GLY A 13 -40.35 21.63 -31.46
C GLY A 13 -39.69 20.27 -31.20
N LEU A 14 -40.44 19.30 -30.66
CA LEU A 14 -39.98 17.93 -30.45
C LEU A 14 -39.87 17.15 -31.76
N GLU A 15 -40.83 17.30 -32.67
CA GLU A 15 -40.82 16.62 -33.98
C GLU A 15 -39.60 16.96 -34.83
N LYS A 16 -39.05 18.17 -34.68
CA LYS A 16 -37.84 18.61 -35.40
C LYS A 16 -36.54 18.06 -34.81
N ARG A 17 -36.56 17.49 -33.62
CA ARG A 17 -35.37 16.97 -32.95
C ARG A 17 -35.20 15.48 -33.28
N PRO A 18 -33.98 15.05 -33.63
CA PRO A 18 -33.74 13.64 -33.93
C PRO A 18 -34.01 12.79 -32.67
N SER A 19 -34.70 11.67 -32.83
CA SER A 19 -35.02 10.73 -31.73
C SER A 19 -33.79 9.99 -31.20
N ARG A 20 -32.70 9.95 -31.99
CA ARG A 20 -31.40 9.38 -31.64
C ARG A 20 -30.31 10.35 -32.03
N LEU A 21 -29.36 10.55 -31.12
CA LEU A 21 -28.13 11.29 -31.41
C LEU A 21 -27.12 10.30 -32.03
N SER A 22 -26.41 10.72 -33.07
CA SER A 22 -25.30 9.92 -33.64
C SER A 22 -24.17 9.77 -32.62
N SER A 23 -23.36 8.71 -32.73
CA SER A 23 -22.16 8.52 -31.92
C SER A 23 -21.18 9.70 -32.02
N ASP A 24 -21.17 10.39 -33.17
CA ASP A 24 -20.30 11.53 -33.43
C ASP A 24 -20.92 12.89 -33.04
N HIS A 25 -22.08 12.88 -32.39
CA HIS A 25 -22.75 14.12 -31.99
C HIS A 25 -21.97 14.81 -30.85
N VAL A 26 -21.28 15.90 -31.18
CA VAL A 26 -20.64 16.79 -30.23
C VAL A 26 -21.40 18.11 -30.17
N SER A 27 -21.84 18.49 -28.98
CA SER A 27 -22.50 19.77 -28.72
C SER A 27 -21.56 20.68 -27.93
N ASP A 28 -21.34 21.89 -28.44
CA ASP A 28 -20.44 22.86 -27.83
C ASP A 28 -21.09 23.49 -26.58
N PRO A 29 -20.50 23.32 -25.38
CA PRO A 29 -21.09 23.81 -24.14
C PRO A 29 -21.26 25.34 -24.10
N ARG A 30 -20.53 26.08 -24.94
CA ARG A 30 -20.57 27.55 -24.99
C ARG A 30 -21.79 28.08 -25.76
N LYS A 31 -22.47 27.23 -26.51
CA LYS A 31 -23.66 27.58 -27.31
C LYS A 31 -24.98 27.33 -26.56
N TYR A 32 -24.93 26.68 -25.40
CA TYR A 32 -26.13 26.47 -24.60
C TYR A 32 -26.63 27.78 -24.01
N PRO A 33 -27.95 28.05 -24.03
CA PRO A 33 -28.49 29.19 -23.32
C PRO A 33 -28.21 29.03 -21.83
N ALA A 34 -27.91 30.13 -21.13
CA ALA A 34 -27.72 30.13 -19.69
C ALA A 34 -29.03 29.69 -19.00
N GLN A 35 -29.12 28.42 -18.63
CA GLN A 35 -30.22 27.91 -17.83
C GLN A 35 -29.89 28.08 -16.35
N ALA A 36 -30.88 28.52 -15.56
CA ALA A 36 -30.77 28.43 -14.12
C ALA A 36 -30.52 26.96 -13.75
N PRO A 37 -29.62 26.67 -12.79
CA PRO A 37 -29.34 25.30 -12.40
C PRO A 37 -30.64 24.61 -12.05
N TYR A 38 -30.90 23.46 -12.67
CA TYR A 38 -32.07 22.64 -12.35
C TYR A 38 -31.89 22.09 -10.94
N THR A 39 -32.36 22.84 -9.95
CA THR A 39 -32.39 22.39 -8.57
C THR A 39 -33.60 21.50 -8.41
N LEU A 40 -33.35 20.23 -8.06
CA LEU A 40 -34.41 19.35 -7.63
C LEU A 40 -35.25 20.03 -6.54
N PRO A 41 -36.59 19.83 -6.55
CA PRO A 41 -37.44 20.26 -5.45
C PRO A 41 -36.86 19.79 -4.11
N LYS A 42 -36.89 20.66 -3.10
CA LYS A 42 -36.40 20.30 -1.76
C LYS A 42 -37.15 19.04 -1.30
N PRO A 43 -36.45 17.95 -0.94
CA PRO A 43 -37.12 16.75 -0.47
C PRO A 43 -37.92 17.09 0.80
N VAL A 44 -39.17 16.63 0.85
CA VAL A 44 -40.09 16.84 2.00
C VAL A 44 -39.61 16.15 3.27
N HIS A 45 -38.71 15.18 3.15
CA HIS A 45 -38.14 14.44 4.27
C HIS A 45 -36.62 14.65 4.33
N PRO A 46 -36.04 14.92 5.52
CA PRO A 46 -34.59 14.97 5.66
C PRO A 46 -33.95 13.62 5.33
N PHE A 47 -32.88 13.61 4.55
CA PHE A 47 -32.12 12.39 4.32
C PHE A 47 -31.59 11.83 5.64
N PRO A 48 -31.58 10.49 5.83
CA PRO A 48 -30.97 9.88 7.00
C PRO A 48 -29.49 10.28 7.06
N ARG A 49 -29.13 11.10 8.05
CA ARG A 49 -27.74 11.50 8.25
C ARG A 49 -26.97 10.31 8.82
N ARG A 50 -25.87 9.96 8.16
CA ARG A 50 -24.89 9.01 8.69
C ARG A 50 -24.46 9.52 10.05
N GLN A 51 -24.76 8.76 11.11
CA GLN A 51 -24.32 9.13 12.45
C GLN A 51 -22.79 9.10 12.45
N ARG A 52 -22.19 10.29 12.56
CA ARG A 52 -20.76 10.42 12.80
C ARG A 52 -20.53 9.84 14.19
N PRO A 53 -19.57 8.90 14.37
CA PRO A 53 -19.30 8.35 15.69
C PRO A 53 -19.03 9.49 16.66
N THR A 54 -19.78 9.50 17.76
CA THR A 54 -19.69 10.50 18.83
C THR A 54 -18.28 10.47 19.40
N ALA A 55 -17.65 11.64 19.55
CA ALA A 55 -16.28 11.82 20.03
C ALA A 55 -16.03 11.45 21.51
N GLY A 56 -16.75 10.45 22.02
CA GLY A 56 -16.67 9.94 23.39
C GLY A 56 -16.79 8.42 23.50
N GLN A 57 -16.90 7.67 22.39
CA GLN A 57 -16.70 6.22 22.47
C GLN A 57 -15.20 5.95 22.63
N GLN A 58 -14.81 5.45 23.80
CA GLN A 58 -13.45 4.98 24.03
C GLN A 58 -13.10 3.94 22.96
N PRO A 59 -11.91 4.01 22.34
CA PRO A 59 -11.46 2.95 21.44
C PRO A 59 -11.48 1.65 22.24
N GLN A 60 -12.23 0.65 21.77
CA GLN A 60 -12.25 -0.68 22.36
C GLN A 60 -10.88 -1.30 22.14
N THR A 61 -9.97 -1.14 23.10
CA THR A 61 -8.61 -1.66 23.03
C THR A 61 -8.46 -2.96 23.81
N VAL A 62 -7.69 -3.89 23.26
CA VAL A 62 -7.41 -5.19 23.87
C VAL A 62 -5.92 -5.28 24.20
N ASN A 63 -5.58 -5.74 25.39
CA ASN A 63 -4.20 -6.08 25.74
C ASN A 63 -3.91 -7.50 25.28
N VAL A 64 -2.87 -7.67 24.46
CA VAL A 64 -2.53 -8.95 23.84
C VAL A 64 -1.21 -9.45 24.41
N THR A 65 -1.18 -10.66 24.96
CA THR A 65 0.05 -11.31 25.42
C THR A 65 0.40 -12.46 24.48
N LEU A 66 1.63 -12.46 23.96
CA LEU A 66 2.14 -13.49 23.06
C LEU A 66 3.15 -14.36 23.81
N LYS A 67 2.75 -15.59 24.13
CA LYS A 67 3.54 -16.57 24.91
C LYS A 67 4.13 -17.66 24.00
N PRO A 68 5.46 -17.75 23.82
CA PRO A 68 6.04 -18.83 23.02
C PRO A 68 5.86 -20.21 23.66
N LEU A 69 5.60 -21.24 22.85
CA LEU A 69 5.53 -22.64 23.31
C LEU A 69 6.92 -23.24 23.61
N LYS A 70 7.95 -22.69 22.98
CA LYS A 70 9.35 -23.15 23.02
C LYS A 70 10.23 -21.93 23.22
N GLY A 71 10.37 -21.49 24.47
CA GLY A 71 11.11 -20.29 24.86
C GLY A 71 10.46 -19.61 26.06
N SER A 72 11.19 -18.74 26.74
CA SER A 72 10.71 -17.96 27.89
C SER A 72 10.31 -16.53 27.55
N ASP A 73 10.54 -16.09 26.31
CA ASP A 73 10.42 -14.67 25.95
C ASP A 73 9.00 -14.29 25.55
N GLN A 74 8.23 -13.79 26.52
CA GLN A 74 6.87 -13.27 26.31
C GLN A 74 6.89 -11.84 25.74
N LEU A 75 5.97 -11.53 24.83
CA LEU A 75 5.75 -10.17 24.33
C LEU A 75 4.34 -9.68 24.69
N ASP A 76 4.29 -8.61 25.48
CA ASP A 76 3.04 -7.96 25.86
C ASP A 76 2.80 -6.70 25.03
N LEU A 77 1.67 -6.68 24.33
CA LEU A 77 1.24 -5.60 23.45
C LEU A 77 0.02 -4.93 24.07
N GLN A 78 0.22 -3.72 24.58
CA GLN A 78 -0.85 -2.93 25.18
C GLN A 78 -1.68 -2.23 24.10
N ALA A 79 -2.95 -1.98 24.42
CA ALA A 79 -3.85 -1.14 23.67
C ALA A 79 -4.01 -1.48 22.17
N GLN A 80 -4.06 -2.76 21.80
CA GLN A 80 -4.28 -3.17 20.40
C GLN A 80 -5.71 -2.86 19.95
N SER A 81 -5.85 -2.34 18.73
CA SER A 81 -7.17 -2.05 18.17
C SER A 81 -7.89 -3.36 17.82
N PRO A 82 -9.21 -3.41 17.85
CA PRO A 82 -9.94 -4.65 17.62
C PRO A 82 -9.93 -5.02 16.11
N ASN A 83 -9.52 -4.08 15.25
CA ASN A 83 -9.32 -4.30 13.82
C ASN A 83 -7.89 -4.77 13.47
N THR A 84 -6.97 -4.90 14.44
CA THR A 84 -5.62 -5.39 14.13
C THR A 84 -5.69 -6.83 13.65
N THR A 85 -4.89 -7.16 12.64
CA THR A 85 -4.85 -8.50 12.07
C THR A 85 -3.88 -9.39 12.83
N VAL A 86 -4.06 -10.71 12.70
CA VAL A 86 -3.11 -11.70 13.22
C VAL A 86 -1.74 -11.54 12.55
N LEU A 87 -1.68 -11.08 11.29
CA LEU A 87 -0.43 -10.75 10.59
C LEU A 87 0.34 -9.61 11.25
N ASP A 88 -0.35 -8.59 11.75
CA ASP A 88 0.29 -7.45 12.41
C ASP A 88 0.96 -7.90 13.71
N LEU A 89 0.27 -8.74 14.50
CA LEU A 89 0.82 -9.32 15.72
C LEU A 89 2.03 -10.22 15.43
N LYS A 90 1.96 -11.03 14.37
CA LYS A 90 3.13 -11.81 13.89
C LYS A 90 4.29 -10.91 13.50
N THR A 91 4.01 -9.81 12.81
CA THR A 91 5.03 -8.86 12.36
C THR A 91 5.71 -8.17 13.55
N GLN A 92 4.95 -7.74 14.55
CA GLN A 92 5.49 -7.13 15.76
C GLN A 92 6.33 -8.12 16.57
N TYR A 93 5.88 -9.37 16.70
CA TYR A 93 6.67 -10.42 17.35
C TYR A 93 7.95 -10.74 16.57
N ALA A 94 7.86 -10.88 15.25
CA ALA A 94 9.00 -11.11 14.36
C ALA A 94 10.04 -9.99 14.44
N GLN A 95 9.61 -8.72 14.51
CA GLN A 95 10.50 -7.58 14.66
C GLN A 95 11.21 -7.54 16.01
N LYS A 96 10.52 -7.91 17.10
CA LYS A 96 11.11 -7.88 18.45
C LYS A 96 12.16 -8.96 18.67
N PHE A 97 11.96 -10.13 18.07
CA PHE A 97 12.85 -11.28 18.25
C PHE A 97 13.73 -11.58 17.03
N SER A 98 13.67 -10.72 16.00
CA SER A 98 14.40 -10.88 14.73
C SER A 98 14.19 -12.26 14.08
N LEU A 99 12.92 -12.66 13.95
CA LEU A 99 12.50 -13.97 13.42
C LEU A 99 11.76 -13.81 12.09
N ASP A 100 11.81 -14.84 11.25
CA ASP A 100 11.05 -14.86 10.00
C ASP A 100 9.55 -15.05 10.27
N LYS A 101 8.72 -14.19 9.68
CA LYS A 101 7.25 -14.26 9.78
C LYS A 101 6.67 -15.61 9.34
N THR A 102 7.30 -16.26 8.37
CA THR A 102 6.88 -17.56 7.80
C THR A 102 7.05 -18.72 8.77
N LYS A 103 7.97 -18.59 9.73
CA LYS A 103 8.28 -19.63 10.73
C LYS A 103 7.43 -19.51 11.99
N ILE A 104 6.48 -18.57 12.04
CA ILE A 104 5.67 -18.27 13.22
C ILE A 104 4.21 -18.66 12.98
N LYS A 105 3.69 -19.55 13.83
CA LYS A 105 2.26 -19.87 13.91
C LYS A 105 1.70 -19.34 15.23
N LEU A 106 0.69 -18.48 15.14
CA LEU A 106 -0.07 -18.01 16.31
C LEU A 106 -1.23 -18.98 16.59
N LEU A 107 -1.39 -19.32 17.86
CA LEU A 107 -2.41 -20.23 18.36
C LEU A 107 -3.27 -19.48 19.38
N LEU A 108 -4.58 -19.50 19.22
CA LEU A 108 -5.53 -19.09 20.25
C LEU A 108 -6.19 -20.35 20.82
N ASN A 109 -6.13 -20.56 22.14
CA ASN A 109 -6.71 -21.76 22.78
C ASN A 109 -6.27 -23.07 22.09
N LYS A 110 -4.97 -23.19 21.77
CA LYS A 110 -4.35 -24.30 21.02
C LYS A 110 -4.82 -24.48 19.57
N ARG A 111 -5.62 -23.56 19.02
CA ARG A 111 -6.07 -23.58 17.62
C ARG A 111 -5.27 -22.60 16.76
N PRO A 112 -4.76 -22.99 15.59
CA PRO A 112 -3.98 -22.10 14.72
C PRO A 112 -4.87 -20.99 14.15
N CYS A 113 -4.43 -19.75 14.29
CA CYS A 113 -5.07 -18.57 13.73
C CYS A 113 -4.54 -18.28 12.32
N THR A 114 -5.45 -17.87 11.44
CA THR A 114 -5.13 -17.47 10.06
C THR A 114 -4.83 -15.97 10.01
N ASP A 115 -3.86 -15.58 9.18
CA ASP A 115 -3.25 -14.24 9.22
C ASP A 115 -4.21 -13.10 8.81
N LEU A 116 -5.21 -13.41 7.99
CA LEU A 116 -6.21 -12.45 7.50
C LEU A 116 -7.31 -12.14 8.51
N LYS A 117 -7.42 -12.90 9.61
CA LYS A 117 -8.47 -12.66 10.60
C LYS A 117 -8.10 -11.48 11.50
N THR A 118 -9.10 -10.71 11.90
CA THR A 118 -8.94 -9.63 12.86
C THR A 118 -9.12 -10.13 14.29
N LEU A 119 -8.65 -9.35 15.27
CA LEU A 119 -8.85 -9.70 16.68
C LEU A 119 -10.32 -9.89 17.04
N LYS A 120 -11.25 -9.12 16.45
CA LYS A 120 -12.71 -9.30 16.61
C LYS A 120 -13.23 -10.66 16.17
N ASP A 121 -12.63 -11.24 15.13
CA ASP A 121 -13.08 -12.53 14.57
C ASP A 121 -12.46 -13.72 15.30
N VAL A 122 -11.36 -13.47 16.01
CA VAL A 122 -10.56 -14.50 16.67
C VAL A 122 -10.90 -14.61 18.15
N LEU A 123 -11.14 -13.49 18.83
CA LEU A 123 -11.69 -13.46 20.19
C LEU A 123 -13.19 -13.73 20.17
N SER A 124 -13.69 -14.47 21.16
CA SER A 124 -15.13 -14.63 21.38
C SER A 124 -15.79 -13.30 21.76
N ASP A 125 -17.06 -13.14 21.40
CA ASP A 125 -17.92 -12.04 21.87
C ASP A 125 -18.50 -12.42 23.26
N PRO A 126 -18.28 -11.65 24.35
CA PRO A 126 -17.68 -10.31 24.45
C PRO A 126 -16.15 -10.28 24.44
N LEU A 127 -15.60 -9.23 23.81
CA LEU A 127 -14.16 -8.96 23.72
C LEU A 127 -13.52 -8.93 25.11
N PRO A 128 -12.59 -9.84 25.44
CA PRO A 128 -11.87 -9.79 26.70
C PRO A 128 -10.87 -8.63 26.72
N THR A 129 -10.67 -8.00 27.88
CA THR A 129 -9.65 -6.95 28.09
C THR A 129 -8.23 -7.48 27.87
N ASN A 130 -7.99 -8.77 28.14
CA ASN A 130 -6.70 -9.44 27.95
C ASN A 130 -6.87 -10.69 27.07
N ALA A 131 -6.01 -10.83 26.06
CA ALA A 131 -6.01 -11.92 25.10
C ALA A 131 -4.66 -12.64 25.07
N ASP A 132 -4.65 -13.92 25.41
CA ASP A 132 -3.44 -14.75 25.44
C ASP A 132 -3.34 -15.58 24.16
N PHE A 133 -2.31 -15.31 23.35
CA PHE A 133 -1.97 -16.13 22.19
C PHE A 133 -0.69 -16.90 22.45
N SER A 134 -0.66 -18.14 22.01
CA SER A 134 0.53 -18.98 22.08
C SER A 134 1.29 -18.95 20.74
N VAL A 135 2.59 -18.72 20.78
CA VAL A 135 3.45 -18.63 19.58
C VAL A 135 4.19 -19.95 19.38
N MET A 136 3.89 -20.64 18.29
CA MET A 136 4.62 -21.84 17.89
C MET A 136 5.63 -21.48 16.81
N LEU A 137 6.91 -21.65 17.14
CA LEU A 137 8.01 -21.49 16.20
C LEU A 137 8.24 -22.81 15.46
N LEU A 138 8.27 -22.76 14.13
CA LEU A 138 8.68 -23.89 13.30
C LEU A 138 10.21 -24.05 13.35
N ALA A 139 10.68 -25.29 13.27
CA ALA A 139 12.08 -25.68 13.40
C ALA A 139 13.02 -24.79 12.56
N GLY A 140 14.05 -24.23 13.20
CA GLY A 140 15.03 -23.31 12.61
C GLY A 140 14.85 -21.83 12.98
N ALA A 141 13.84 -21.49 13.79
CA ALA A 141 13.68 -20.18 14.42
C ALA A 141 13.97 -20.30 15.92
N SER A 142 15.24 -20.10 16.33
CA SER A 142 15.64 -20.02 17.74
C SER A 142 15.84 -18.56 18.14
N THR A 143 15.34 -18.17 19.32
CA THR A 143 15.68 -16.88 19.93
C THR A 143 17.16 -16.90 20.37
N PRO A 144 17.93 -15.82 20.19
CA PRO A 144 19.33 -15.81 20.57
C PRO A 144 19.48 -15.64 22.08
N SER A 145 19.84 -16.72 22.79
CA SER A 145 20.45 -16.62 24.12
C SER A 145 21.49 -17.72 24.36
N GLN A 146 22.74 -17.26 24.45
CA GLN A 146 23.93 -17.79 25.14
C GLN A 146 24.73 -19.00 24.58
N ALA A 147 26.05 -18.82 24.71
CA ALA A 147 27.17 -19.54 24.13
C ALA A 147 27.58 -20.82 24.89
N SER A 148 28.17 -21.78 24.16
CA SER A 148 29.28 -22.63 24.63
C SER A 148 29.90 -23.44 23.47
N THR A 149 31.20 -23.23 23.22
CA THR A 149 32.12 -24.18 22.56
C THR A 149 32.38 -25.36 23.52
N PRO A 150 32.73 -26.61 23.09
CA PRO A 150 33.97 -26.90 22.36
C PRO A 150 33.88 -27.95 21.21
N ALA A 151 34.84 -27.86 20.28
CA ALA A 151 35.27 -28.90 19.32
C ALA A 151 35.88 -30.13 20.06
N PRO A 152 36.16 -31.34 19.48
CA PRO A 152 36.72 -31.66 18.14
C PRO A 152 35.97 -32.85 17.45
N ALA A 153 36.25 -33.41 16.26
CA ALA A 153 37.47 -33.56 15.46
C ALA A 153 37.12 -33.77 13.96
N SER A 154 37.99 -33.25 13.10
CA SER A 154 38.15 -33.55 11.67
C SER A 154 38.71 -34.99 11.46
N PRO A 155 38.89 -35.59 10.25
CA PRO A 155 39.45 -34.98 9.03
C PRO A 155 38.87 -35.45 7.67
N VAL A 156 38.96 -34.62 6.63
CA VAL A 156 39.72 -34.89 5.38
C VAL A 156 39.89 -33.54 4.67
N VAL A 157 41.13 -33.27 4.25
CA VAL A 157 41.67 -32.02 3.73
C VAL A 157 42.28 -32.32 2.36
N LYS A 158 41.96 -31.52 1.31
CA LYS A 158 42.87 -30.85 0.33
C LYS A 158 42.15 -30.33 -0.94
N PRO A 159 42.68 -29.32 -1.66
CA PRO A 159 42.10 -27.97 -1.69
C PRO A 159 42.02 -27.31 -3.10
N GLU A 160 41.42 -26.11 -3.13
CA GLU A 160 41.70 -24.89 -3.95
C GLU A 160 41.99 -24.99 -5.47
N ASP A 161 41.22 -24.26 -6.32
CA ASP A 161 41.53 -22.88 -6.71
C ASP A 161 40.41 -22.17 -7.55
N THR A 162 40.02 -20.96 -7.11
CA THR A 162 39.76 -19.69 -7.84
C THR A 162 38.64 -19.45 -8.91
N GLN A 163 37.78 -18.46 -8.54
CA GLN A 163 37.08 -17.38 -9.29
C GLN A 163 36.04 -17.69 -10.40
N LYS A 164 34.80 -17.18 -10.24
CA LYS A 164 34.31 -15.85 -10.72
C LYS A 164 32.76 -15.76 -10.64
N LEU A 165 32.23 -14.61 -10.20
CA LEU A 165 30.81 -14.17 -10.17
C LEU A 165 30.12 -14.19 -11.56
N PRO A 166 28.82 -13.83 -11.73
CA PRO A 166 27.59 -13.95 -10.89
C PRO A 166 26.36 -14.47 -11.69
N PRO A 167 25.20 -14.76 -11.06
CA PRO A 167 23.90 -14.63 -11.70
C PRO A 167 23.08 -13.46 -11.11
N ASP A 168 22.77 -12.53 -12.01
CA ASP A 168 21.43 -12.03 -12.34
C ASP A 168 20.36 -11.82 -11.24
N SER A 169 19.79 -10.61 -11.32
CA SER A 169 18.40 -10.23 -11.06
C SER A 169 17.92 -9.92 -9.63
N ALA A 170 17.85 -8.60 -9.41
CA ALA A 170 16.86 -7.80 -8.68
C ALA A 170 16.74 -7.97 -7.16
N PRO A 171 16.98 -6.87 -6.41
CA PRO A 171 15.82 -6.26 -5.75
C PRO A 171 15.89 -4.72 -5.64
N PHE A 172 14.77 -4.14 -5.21
CA PHE A 172 14.60 -2.80 -4.61
C PHE A 172 14.25 -1.62 -5.53
N SER A 173 12.97 -1.55 -5.92
CA SER A 173 12.32 -0.28 -6.33
C SER A 173 11.37 0.29 -5.29
N GLU A 174 11.42 -0.16 -4.02
CA GLU A 174 10.48 0.29 -2.99
C GLU A 174 11.15 0.98 -1.79
N HIS A 175 12.49 0.91 -1.68
CA HIS A 175 13.23 1.56 -0.59
C HIS A 175 13.69 3.00 -0.91
N ALA A 176 13.59 3.44 -2.18
CA ALA A 176 13.94 4.79 -2.59
C ALA A 176 12.80 5.82 -2.41
N GLN A 177 11.56 5.36 -2.16
CA GLN A 177 10.40 6.24 -2.01
C GLN A 177 10.09 6.59 -0.54
N ALA A 178 10.51 5.76 0.42
CA ALA A 178 10.24 5.98 1.84
C ALA A 178 11.25 6.91 2.54
N GLU A 179 12.43 7.14 1.97
CA GLU A 179 13.47 8.00 2.56
C GLU A 179 13.41 9.45 2.05
N ALA A 180 12.58 9.73 1.04
CA ALA A 180 12.39 11.05 0.45
C ALA A 180 11.31 11.92 1.15
N GLU A 181 10.50 11.36 2.06
CA GLU A 181 9.42 12.09 2.75
C GLU A 181 9.79 12.62 4.14
N ALA A 182 11.06 12.51 4.55
CA ALA A 182 11.49 12.86 5.91
C ALA A 182 12.64 13.86 6.00
N LEU A 183 12.81 14.81 5.07
CA LEU A 183 13.70 15.96 5.28
C LEU A 183 13.14 17.24 4.64
N PRO A 184 13.07 18.36 5.37
CA PRO A 184 12.44 19.59 4.88
C PRO A 184 13.40 20.40 4.00
N HIS A 185 13.96 19.85 2.91
CA HIS A 185 14.78 20.60 1.91
C HIS A 185 14.80 19.94 0.50
N ALA A 186 13.72 19.28 0.07
CA ALA A 186 13.71 18.52 -1.20
C ALA A 186 13.58 19.36 -2.50
N HIS A 187 13.40 20.68 -2.41
CA HIS A 187 13.22 21.51 -3.61
C HIS A 187 14.54 22.02 -4.23
N ASP A 188 15.64 22.09 -3.45
CA ASP A 188 16.93 22.56 -3.96
C ASP A 188 17.75 21.41 -4.59
N THR A 189 17.60 20.18 -4.09
CA THR A 189 18.37 19.02 -4.57
C THR A 189 17.96 18.58 -5.98
N ALA A 190 16.67 18.56 -6.30
CA ALA A 190 16.20 18.13 -7.62
C ALA A 190 16.64 19.07 -8.75
N ALA A 191 16.57 20.40 -8.52
CA ALA A 191 17.04 21.39 -9.48
C ALA A 191 18.56 21.33 -9.67
N GLN A 192 19.31 21.04 -8.60
CA GLN A 192 20.76 20.89 -8.65
C GLN A 192 21.20 19.57 -9.30
N MET A 193 20.42 18.49 -9.17
CA MET A 193 20.64 17.22 -9.88
C MET A 193 20.38 17.34 -11.39
N LEU A 194 19.40 18.14 -11.82
CA LEU A 194 19.17 18.39 -13.25
C LEU A 194 20.30 19.19 -13.92
N GLN A 195 21.10 19.91 -13.13
CA GLN A 195 22.28 20.64 -13.61
C GLN A 195 23.53 19.76 -13.70
N SER A 196 23.55 18.57 -13.06
CA SER A 196 24.72 17.69 -13.09
C SER A 196 24.77 16.87 -14.38
N ASP A 197 25.94 16.81 -15.01
CA ASP A 197 26.14 15.99 -16.22
C ASP A 197 26.12 14.47 -15.91
N GLU A 198 26.39 14.10 -14.65
CA GLU A 198 26.38 12.70 -14.18
C GLU A 198 24.98 12.08 -14.25
N PHE A 199 23.94 12.86 -13.90
CA PHE A 199 22.55 12.40 -14.00
C PHE A 199 22.15 12.11 -15.46
N TRP A 200 22.57 12.98 -16.40
CA TRP A 200 22.26 12.82 -17.81
C TRP A 200 23.04 11.66 -18.46
N ALA A 201 24.25 11.38 -17.97
CA ALA A 201 25.01 10.19 -18.37
C ALA A 201 24.32 8.89 -17.91
N ASP A 202 23.87 8.83 -16.66
CA ASP A 202 23.15 7.67 -16.13
C ASP A 202 21.79 7.46 -16.82
N LEU A 203 21.05 8.55 -17.11
CA LEU A 203 19.81 8.49 -17.89
C LEU A 203 20.06 7.97 -19.31
N LYS A 204 21.16 8.37 -19.95
CA LYS A 204 21.57 7.86 -21.26
C LYS A 204 21.82 6.35 -21.19
N ASP A 205 22.64 5.92 -20.24
CA ASP A 205 22.99 4.51 -20.08
C ASP A 205 21.75 3.64 -19.79
N PHE A 206 20.83 4.14 -18.96
CA PHE A 206 19.54 3.50 -18.72
C PHE A 206 18.70 3.36 -19.98
N LEU A 207 18.60 4.42 -20.79
CA LEU A 207 17.82 4.41 -22.03
C LEU A 207 18.44 3.48 -23.08
N VAL A 208 19.76 3.47 -23.22
CA VAL A 208 20.46 2.53 -24.13
C VAL A 208 20.29 1.09 -23.66
N GLN A 209 20.35 0.82 -22.36
CA GLN A 209 20.13 -0.53 -21.81
C GLN A 209 18.69 -1.03 -22.04
N ARG A 210 17.69 -0.14 -21.96
CA ARG A 210 16.26 -0.49 -22.12
C ARG A 210 15.80 -0.56 -23.57
N LEU A 211 16.24 0.38 -24.40
CA LEU A 211 15.84 0.49 -25.80
C LEU A 211 16.73 -0.36 -26.72
N ARG A 212 17.93 -0.75 -26.25
CA ARG A 212 18.96 -1.46 -27.04
C ARG A 212 19.33 -0.72 -28.33
N ASP A 213 19.17 0.60 -28.34
CA ASP A 213 19.44 1.49 -29.47
C ASP A 213 20.13 2.76 -28.94
N GLU A 214 21.39 2.92 -29.33
CA GLU A 214 22.25 4.05 -28.92
C GLU A 214 21.76 5.37 -29.51
N SER A 215 21.24 5.33 -30.75
CA SER A 215 20.81 6.53 -31.47
C SER A 215 19.54 7.16 -30.86
N GLN A 216 18.60 6.33 -30.41
CA GLN A 216 17.38 6.79 -29.76
C GLN A 216 17.63 7.22 -28.32
N GLY A 217 18.53 6.55 -27.59
CA GLY A 217 18.95 6.96 -26.26
C GLY A 217 19.52 8.37 -26.24
N GLU A 218 20.46 8.68 -27.15
CA GLU A 218 21.06 10.01 -27.26
C GLU A 218 20.05 11.10 -27.65
N ARG A 219 19.14 10.79 -28.59
CA ARG A 219 18.09 11.71 -29.03
C ARG A 219 17.12 12.06 -27.90
N LEU A 220 16.74 11.09 -27.09
CA LEU A 220 15.80 11.32 -25.97
C LEU A 220 16.45 12.14 -24.86
N VAL A 221 17.71 11.85 -24.51
CA VAL A 221 18.46 12.62 -23.50
C VAL A 221 18.64 14.08 -23.93
N THR A 222 18.98 14.32 -25.19
CA THR A 222 19.11 15.69 -25.72
C THR A 222 17.77 16.45 -25.71
N LEU A 223 16.66 15.79 -26.07
CA LEU A 223 15.32 16.39 -25.97
C LEU A 223 14.93 16.70 -24.52
N PHE A 224 15.18 15.79 -23.59
CA PHE A 224 14.87 16.01 -22.18
C PHE A 224 15.70 17.13 -21.58
N ARG A 225 16.99 17.23 -21.91
CA ARG A 225 17.87 18.32 -21.48
C ARG A 225 17.43 19.68 -22.04
N GLN A 226 16.97 19.70 -23.29
CA GLN A 226 16.43 20.91 -23.92
C GLN A 226 15.10 21.35 -23.30
N ALA A 227 14.26 20.40 -22.88
CA ALA A 227 12.99 20.69 -22.23
C ALA A 227 13.13 21.07 -20.74
N SER A 228 14.25 20.73 -20.10
CA SER A 228 14.54 21.02 -18.69
C SER A 228 15.25 22.37 -18.48
N THR A 229 15.54 23.13 -19.54
CA THR A 229 16.08 24.50 -19.48
C THR A 229 14.97 25.53 -19.67
#